data_AF-A0A938GMD2-F1
#
_entry.id   AF-A0A938GMD2-F1
#
_cell.length_a   1.000
_cell.length_b   1.000
_cell.length_c   1.000
_cell.angle_alpha   90.00
_cell.angle_beta   90.00
_cell.angle_gamma   90.00
#
_symmetry.space_group_name_H-M   'P 1'
#
loop_
_entity.id
_entity.type
_entity.pdbx_description
1 polymer ?
#
loop_
_entity_poly.entity_id
_entity_poly.type
_entity_poly.pdbx_seq_one_letter_code
_entity_poly.pdbx_strand_id
1 'polypeptide(L)'
;MTTDDNDSGPNDGKTSLAEAIEALNSGDSIHFNIEGKGPHWIATPIGGYNFITRDNVTIDGYTQPGASGNTAAFDKKNNAVIKIVLDSIGDETAPNPNPELEAQVLRRSRRMVNDDGSGMPGYGDTENAILPVFAAKNFTVRGICFVGRHTSGRVDDPAIYGVALAKGSTDAKVQGCWFGLRPDGVSVSGMRAAVTGFRYRVNIGGQNVDTFSSGLVFGTDGDGVSDRAEGNIAIGMSLALGLELPNARISGNRFNVFADGLSFLDIKEYAILEGLESVESFENGRGRENTLIGTNGDGVSDADERNVFGPSVYDRTFEFYGGNAAVNTVVAGNFFNIGVDGESTYPAEFIGAPDFFNMSGEGSVRIGSNGDGISDALEANYIHTGLGDKFSDTGRTVPVLARGNNISNSRYLGFPFRHLENSRDYKIYYASVLEGPLETELDAIPALSDATEGFLNGRVPIPKVQDYPYSVVDVYYQAPLNEEGGPILPGKHIASFVEGSAQDKAPAPGDFSFELNGLSIPKDSKLVVAVSYSRQMGRFEAGSAVTGPVSEAVLYGGDGSGQRPVLSAARSAEQPSKVVVSWQGPAGAFRLLSAPTVDGPWTEIPDAPAHAQGVNSLLLNAQADAAFFRLSSR
;
A
#
# COMPACT_ATOMS: atom_id res chain seq x y z
N MET A 1 -17.68 25.24 -22.01
CA MET A 1 -17.74 26.63 -21.52
C MET A 1 -16.32 27.06 -21.14
N THR A 2 -16.00 28.35 -21.21
CA THR A 2 -14.68 28.88 -20.83
C THR A 2 -14.84 29.80 -19.63
N THR A 3 -14.07 29.58 -18.57
CA THR A 3 -14.00 30.47 -17.42
C THR A 3 -12.96 31.56 -17.69
N ASP A 4 -13.39 32.81 -17.64
CA ASP A 4 -12.56 33.97 -17.97
C ASP A 4 -12.09 34.75 -16.74
N ASP A 5 -12.63 34.46 -15.55
CA ASP A 5 -12.17 35.05 -14.30
C ASP A 5 -12.41 34.20 -13.04
N ASN A 6 -12.30 34.86 -11.88
CA ASN A 6 -12.15 34.29 -10.56
C ASN A 6 -13.32 34.56 -9.60
N ASP A 7 -14.12 35.60 -9.87
CA ASP A 7 -15.08 36.17 -8.91
C ASP A 7 -16.19 36.98 -9.60
N SER A 8 -16.44 36.74 -10.91
CA SER A 8 -17.56 37.39 -11.62
C SER A 8 -18.89 37.00 -11.02
N GLY A 9 -19.80 37.97 -10.97
CA GLY A 9 -21.21 37.73 -10.69
C GLY A 9 -22.01 37.55 -11.99
N PRO A 10 -23.22 36.97 -11.91
CA PRO A 10 -24.08 36.79 -13.08
C PRO A 10 -24.27 38.06 -13.92
N ASN A 11 -24.11 37.91 -15.24
CA ASN A 11 -24.37 38.94 -16.27
C ASN A 11 -23.36 40.10 -16.35
N ASP A 12 -22.13 39.93 -15.87
CA ASP A 12 -21.07 40.95 -16.01
C ASP A 12 -20.24 40.83 -17.31
N GLY A 13 -20.53 39.81 -18.13
CA GLY A 13 -19.86 39.55 -19.40
C GLY A 13 -18.62 38.67 -19.29
N LYS A 14 -18.31 38.17 -18.10
CA LYS A 14 -17.32 37.11 -17.85
C LYS A 14 -18.03 35.88 -17.31
N THR A 15 -17.29 34.79 -17.13
CA THR A 15 -17.83 33.53 -16.60
C THR A 15 -16.87 33.00 -15.57
N SER A 16 -17.35 32.87 -14.34
CA SER A 16 -16.65 32.24 -13.22
C SER A 16 -16.80 30.72 -13.29
N LEU A 17 -15.98 30.00 -12.51
CA LEU A 17 -16.16 28.56 -12.36
C LEU A 17 -17.53 28.20 -11.75
N ALA A 18 -18.05 29.02 -10.84
CA ALA A 18 -19.35 28.78 -10.22
C ALA A 18 -20.48 28.83 -11.25
N GLU A 19 -20.50 29.86 -12.10
CA GLU A 19 -21.47 30.01 -13.20
C GLU A 19 -21.32 28.87 -14.23
N ALA A 20 -20.07 28.51 -14.57
CA ALA A 20 -19.81 27.41 -15.50
C ALA A 20 -20.31 26.07 -14.96
N ILE A 21 -20.17 25.79 -13.65
CA ILE A 21 -20.71 24.57 -13.03
C ILE A 21 -22.24 24.60 -12.99
N GLU A 22 -22.85 25.75 -12.67
CA GLU A 22 -24.31 25.90 -12.64
C GLU A 22 -24.95 25.67 -14.01
N ALA A 23 -24.28 26.09 -15.09
CA ALA A 23 -24.77 25.99 -16.45
C ALA A 23 -24.50 24.64 -17.15
N LEU A 24 -23.92 23.65 -16.46
CA LEU A 24 -23.51 22.37 -17.06
C LEU A 24 -24.67 21.58 -17.69
N ASN A 25 -24.40 21.05 -18.88
CA ASN A 25 -25.11 19.94 -19.51
C ASN A 25 -24.23 18.69 -19.56
N SER A 26 -24.85 17.54 -19.81
CA SER A 26 -24.08 16.30 -20.00
C SER A 26 -23.23 16.37 -21.26
N GLY A 27 -21.96 15.95 -21.16
CA GLY A 27 -20.98 16.04 -22.25
C GLY A 27 -20.21 17.36 -22.31
N ASP A 28 -20.52 18.33 -21.43
CA ASP A 28 -19.83 19.61 -21.44
C ASP A 28 -18.40 19.51 -20.90
N SER A 29 -17.53 20.38 -21.43
CA SER A 29 -16.19 20.61 -20.90
C SER A 29 -16.05 22.05 -20.41
N ILE A 30 -15.51 22.24 -19.20
CA ILE A 30 -15.13 23.54 -18.63
C ILE A 30 -13.64 23.75 -18.91
N HIS A 31 -13.34 24.82 -19.64
CA HIS A 31 -11.99 25.28 -19.98
C HIS A 31 -11.66 26.56 -19.21
N PHE A 32 -10.39 26.92 -19.10
CA PHE A 32 -9.91 28.11 -18.39
C PHE A 32 -9.13 29.01 -19.36
N ASN A 33 -9.37 30.32 -19.28
CA ASN A 33 -8.64 31.34 -20.03
C ASN A 33 -8.54 32.64 -19.21
N ILE A 34 -8.16 32.52 -17.94
CA ILE A 34 -8.06 33.66 -17.02
C ILE A 34 -6.85 34.51 -17.40
N GLU A 35 -7.03 35.83 -17.50
CA GLU A 35 -5.96 36.75 -17.88
C GLU A 35 -4.82 36.79 -16.85
N GLY A 36 -3.58 36.69 -17.33
CA GLY A 36 -2.37 36.78 -16.51
C GLY A 36 -1.46 35.56 -16.63
N LYS A 37 -0.34 35.56 -15.90
CA LYS A 37 0.63 34.46 -15.92
C LYS A 37 0.27 33.28 -15.00
N GLY A 38 -0.66 33.50 -14.08
CA GLY A 38 -0.98 32.58 -12.99
C GLY A 38 0.18 32.30 -12.03
N PRO A 39 0.04 31.33 -11.10
CA PRO A 39 -1.18 30.54 -10.89
C PRO A 39 -2.37 31.42 -10.47
N HIS A 40 -3.56 31.06 -10.93
CA HIS A 40 -4.81 31.74 -10.64
C HIS A 40 -5.47 31.03 -9.45
N TRP A 41 -5.62 31.76 -8.36
CA TRP A 41 -6.18 31.27 -7.10
C TRP A 41 -7.67 31.54 -7.04
N ILE A 42 -8.46 30.49 -7.20
CA ILE A 42 -9.92 30.52 -7.19
C ILE A 42 -10.44 30.16 -5.83
N ALA A 43 -10.74 31.20 -5.04
CA ALA A 43 -11.39 31.05 -3.76
C ALA A 43 -12.76 30.39 -3.98
N THR A 44 -12.96 29.23 -3.37
CA THR A 44 -14.26 28.56 -3.41
C THR A 44 -15.35 29.51 -2.87
N PRO A 45 -16.54 29.60 -3.49
CA PRO A 45 -17.60 30.47 -3.00
C PRO A 45 -18.03 30.12 -1.56
N ILE A 46 -18.54 31.10 -0.82
CA ILE A 46 -19.22 30.82 0.45
C ILE A 46 -20.48 30.00 0.16
N GLY A 47 -20.58 28.81 0.76
CA GLY A 47 -21.59 27.80 0.45
C GLY A 47 -21.11 26.74 -0.56
N GLY A 48 -19.94 26.94 -1.16
CA GLY A 48 -19.31 26.03 -2.13
C GLY A 48 -19.89 26.09 -3.54
N TYR A 49 -19.30 25.30 -4.44
CA TYR A 49 -19.85 25.08 -5.78
C TYR A 49 -21.09 24.19 -5.73
N ASN A 50 -21.97 24.33 -6.73
CA ASN A 50 -23.13 23.45 -6.90
C ASN A 50 -22.71 21.99 -7.14
N PHE A 51 -23.59 21.05 -6.77
CA PHE A 51 -23.41 19.63 -7.09
C PHE A 51 -23.28 19.42 -8.60
N ILE A 52 -22.24 18.72 -9.02
CA ILE A 52 -22.05 18.26 -10.40
C ILE A 52 -22.92 17.01 -10.58
N THR A 53 -24.04 17.19 -11.29
CA THR A 53 -25.08 16.15 -11.48
C THR A 53 -25.21 15.69 -12.94
N ARG A 54 -24.30 16.14 -13.81
CA ARG A 54 -24.33 15.87 -15.24
C ARG A 54 -23.27 14.84 -15.61
N ASP A 55 -23.67 13.88 -16.44
CA ASP A 55 -22.77 12.85 -16.96
C ASP A 55 -21.78 13.40 -18.00
N ASN A 56 -20.62 12.75 -18.12
CA ASN A 56 -19.58 13.04 -19.13
C ASN A 56 -19.06 14.48 -19.08
N VAL A 57 -18.98 15.07 -17.88
CA VAL A 57 -18.43 16.41 -17.69
C VAL A 57 -16.92 16.34 -17.53
N THR A 58 -16.20 17.25 -18.20
CA THR A 58 -14.76 17.44 -17.98
C THR A 58 -14.48 18.84 -17.44
N ILE A 59 -13.67 18.96 -16.39
CA ILE A 59 -13.08 20.22 -15.92
C ILE A 59 -11.58 20.16 -16.19
N ASP A 60 -11.09 20.98 -17.12
CA ASP A 60 -9.75 20.83 -17.68
C ASP A 60 -8.85 22.04 -17.39
N GLY A 61 -8.12 21.99 -16.28
CA GLY A 61 -7.15 23.02 -15.88
C GLY A 61 -5.97 23.15 -16.85
N TYR A 62 -5.67 22.14 -17.69
CA TYR A 62 -4.60 22.24 -18.69
C TYR A 62 -4.96 23.13 -19.88
N THR A 63 -6.21 23.56 -20.00
CA THR A 63 -6.62 24.54 -21.01
C THR A 63 -6.16 25.97 -20.68
N GLN A 64 -5.83 26.27 -19.43
CA GLN A 64 -5.31 27.57 -19.03
C GLN A 64 -3.98 27.87 -19.74
N PRO A 65 -3.83 29.03 -20.41
CA PRO A 65 -2.57 29.42 -21.04
C PRO A 65 -1.34 29.27 -20.14
N GLY A 66 -0.36 28.50 -20.64
CA GLY A 66 0.90 28.21 -19.92
C GLY A 66 0.83 27.07 -18.91
N ALA A 67 -0.32 26.38 -18.78
CA ALA A 67 -0.40 25.08 -18.11
C ALA A 67 0.07 23.96 -19.04
N SER A 68 0.56 22.86 -18.45
CA SER A 68 0.93 21.66 -19.20
C SER A 68 0.91 20.42 -18.32
N GLY A 69 0.46 19.29 -18.87
CA GLY A 69 0.59 17.99 -18.23
C GLY A 69 2.05 17.52 -18.15
N ASN A 70 2.31 16.59 -17.24
CA ASN A 70 3.63 15.98 -17.12
C ASN A 70 3.97 15.14 -18.36
N THR A 71 5.20 15.28 -18.86
CA THR A 71 5.73 14.50 -19.98
C THR A 71 6.93 13.64 -19.57
N ALA A 72 7.47 13.86 -18.37
CA ALA A 72 8.60 13.13 -17.84
C ALA A 72 8.17 11.70 -17.46
N ALA A 73 9.05 10.73 -17.72
CA ALA A 73 8.85 9.35 -17.30
C ALA A 73 8.72 9.26 -15.76
N PHE A 74 8.09 8.20 -15.28
CA PHE A 74 7.83 8.01 -13.84
C PHE A 74 9.09 8.15 -12.96
N ASP A 75 10.24 7.66 -13.43
CA ASP A 75 11.54 7.69 -12.74
C ASP A 75 12.25 9.07 -12.78
N LYS A 76 11.55 10.10 -13.25
CA LYS A 76 12.03 11.48 -13.34
C LYS A 76 11.12 12.41 -12.56
N LYS A 77 11.64 13.62 -12.30
CA LYS A 77 10.86 14.72 -11.71
C LYS A 77 9.63 15.02 -12.58
N ASN A 78 8.46 15.05 -11.94
CA ASN A 78 7.22 15.49 -12.54
C ASN A 78 7.37 16.96 -12.97
N ASN A 79 7.14 17.22 -14.27
CA ASN A 79 7.32 18.53 -14.88
C ASN A 79 5.99 19.21 -15.25
N ALA A 80 4.86 18.75 -14.70
CA ALA A 80 3.58 19.40 -14.89
C ALA A 80 3.63 20.88 -14.43
N VAL A 81 2.94 21.74 -15.17
CA VAL A 81 2.77 23.15 -14.82
C VAL A 81 1.30 23.38 -14.50
N ILE A 82 0.99 23.51 -13.23
CA ILE A 82 -0.37 23.77 -12.74
C ILE A 82 -0.60 25.29 -12.66
N LYS A 83 -1.70 25.76 -13.27
CA LYS A 83 -2.05 27.18 -13.32
C LYS A 83 -3.36 27.54 -12.65
N ILE A 84 -4.20 26.56 -12.34
CA ILE A 84 -5.47 26.76 -11.65
C ILE A 84 -5.38 26.16 -10.26
N VAL A 85 -5.70 26.95 -9.24
CA VAL A 85 -5.77 26.52 -7.84
C VAL A 85 -7.19 26.74 -7.35
N LEU A 86 -7.87 25.69 -6.87
CA LEU A 86 -9.10 25.82 -6.12
C LEU A 86 -8.76 25.91 -4.63
N ASP A 87 -9.12 27.05 -4.04
CA ASP A 87 -8.68 27.47 -2.72
C ASP A 87 -9.83 27.47 -1.71
N SER A 88 -9.73 26.54 -0.77
CA SER A 88 -10.62 26.41 0.40
C SER A 88 -9.85 26.54 1.71
N ILE A 89 -8.71 27.25 1.72
CA ILE A 89 -7.92 27.50 2.94
C ILE A 89 -8.65 28.44 3.89
N GLY A 90 -9.43 29.39 3.35
CA GLY A 90 -10.13 30.40 4.12
C GLY A 90 -11.05 29.84 5.21
N ASP A 91 -11.07 30.50 6.38
CA ASP A 91 -11.92 30.14 7.52
C ASP A 91 -13.23 30.93 7.57
N GLU A 92 -13.51 31.76 6.56
CA GLU A 92 -14.67 32.64 6.56
C GLU A 92 -15.98 31.85 6.57
N THR A 93 -16.99 32.44 7.20
CA THR A 93 -18.32 31.83 7.36
C THR A 93 -19.44 32.80 6.97
N ALA A 94 -20.60 32.25 6.61
CA ALA A 94 -21.85 32.99 6.56
C ALA A 94 -22.99 32.21 7.23
N PRO A 95 -24.04 32.88 7.73
CA PRO A 95 -25.22 32.21 8.26
C PRO A 95 -25.87 31.30 7.21
N ASN A 96 -26.45 30.18 7.66
CA ASN A 96 -27.28 29.36 6.79
C ASN A 96 -28.59 30.11 6.46
N PRO A 97 -28.99 30.23 5.18
CA PRO A 97 -30.25 30.87 4.82
C PRO A 97 -31.48 30.09 5.31
N ASN A 98 -31.33 28.78 5.60
CA ASN A 98 -32.36 27.98 6.23
C ASN A 98 -32.27 28.12 7.76
N PRO A 99 -33.26 28.76 8.43
CA PRO A 99 -33.23 28.97 9.88
C PRO A 99 -33.31 27.67 10.68
N GLU A 100 -33.78 26.57 10.09
CA GLU A 100 -33.81 25.26 10.75
C GLU A 100 -32.43 24.58 10.79
N LEU A 101 -31.46 25.10 10.02
CA LEU A 101 -30.10 24.57 9.90
C LEU A 101 -29.05 25.59 10.36
N GLU A 102 -29.38 26.45 11.33
CA GLU A 102 -28.50 27.53 11.80
C GLU A 102 -27.11 27.06 12.28
N ALA A 103 -27.00 25.83 12.78
CA ALA A 103 -25.73 25.22 13.18
C ALA A 103 -24.82 24.88 11.99
N GLN A 104 -25.39 24.70 10.79
CA GLN A 104 -24.67 24.39 9.56
C GLN A 104 -24.24 25.69 8.84
N VAL A 105 -23.29 26.42 9.43
CA VAL A 105 -22.75 27.63 8.79
C VAL A 105 -22.17 27.33 7.41
N LEU A 106 -22.31 28.29 6.49
CA LEU A 106 -21.73 28.20 5.16
C LEU A 106 -20.23 28.50 5.24
N ARG A 107 -19.43 27.74 4.49
CA ARG A 107 -17.96 27.83 4.44
C ARG A 107 -17.50 27.91 2.99
N ARG A 108 -16.20 28.10 2.75
CA ARG A 108 -15.52 28.03 1.44
C ARG A 108 -15.48 26.61 0.86
N SER A 109 -16.57 25.86 0.94
CA SER A 109 -16.72 24.48 0.46
C SER A 109 -18.19 24.07 0.54
N ARG A 110 -18.60 23.11 -0.29
CA ARG A 110 -20.01 22.70 -0.40
C ARG A 110 -20.33 21.63 0.63
N ARG A 111 -21.37 21.84 1.43
CA ARG A 111 -21.91 20.83 2.34
C ARG A 111 -22.38 19.59 1.59
N MET A 112 -22.02 18.42 2.10
CA MET A 112 -22.38 17.12 1.50
C MET A 112 -23.75 16.59 1.96
N VAL A 113 -24.71 17.48 2.20
CA VAL A 113 -26.13 17.16 2.42
C VAL A 113 -27.00 18.00 1.48
N ASN A 114 -28.26 17.60 1.25
CA ASN A 114 -29.17 18.47 0.49
C ASN A 114 -29.48 19.76 1.27
N ASP A 115 -29.90 20.82 0.58
CA ASP A 115 -30.13 22.15 1.16
C ASP A 115 -31.29 22.19 2.18
N ASP A 116 -32.17 21.19 2.16
CA ASP A 116 -33.25 21.01 3.14
C ASP A 116 -32.82 20.13 4.33
N GLY A 117 -31.55 19.73 4.41
CA GLY A 117 -31.02 18.83 5.42
C GLY A 117 -31.48 17.37 5.29
N SER A 118 -32.34 17.05 4.31
CA SER A 118 -32.77 15.69 4.02
C SER A 118 -31.74 14.99 3.14
N GLY A 119 -31.55 13.67 3.31
CA GLY A 119 -30.70 12.89 2.39
C GLY A 119 -29.18 13.12 2.57
N MET A 120 -28.54 12.11 3.13
CA MET A 120 -27.09 12.00 3.25
C MET A 120 -26.60 11.12 2.09
N PRO A 121 -26.04 11.63 0.98
CA PRO A 121 -25.70 10.85 -0.21
C PRO A 121 -24.44 9.96 -0.04
N GLY A 122 -24.28 9.39 1.16
CA GLY A 122 -23.09 8.71 1.66
C GLY A 122 -22.32 9.51 2.72
N TYR A 123 -22.71 10.76 2.97
CA TYR A 123 -21.97 11.73 3.80
C TYR A 123 -22.84 12.36 4.88
N GLY A 124 -22.25 12.76 6.01
CA GLY A 124 -22.94 13.47 7.08
C GLY A 124 -22.95 15.00 6.93
N ASP A 125 -23.49 15.67 7.95
CA ASP A 125 -23.50 17.14 8.06
C ASP A 125 -22.17 17.70 8.59
N THR A 126 -21.15 16.86 8.78
CA THR A 126 -19.80 17.22 9.22
C THR A 126 -18.80 17.26 8.07
N GLU A 127 -19.28 17.14 6.83
CA GLU A 127 -18.46 16.93 5.64
C GLU A 127 -18.81 17.92 4.52
N ASN A 128 -17.76 18.50 3.92
CA ASN A 128 -17.83 19.38 2.76
C ASN A 128 -16.87 18.91 1.66
N ALA A 129 -17.13 19.35 0.42
CA ALA A 129 -16.24 19.15 -0.72
C ALA A 129 -15.97 20.45 -1.48
N ILE A 130 -14.82 20.53 -2.14
CA ILE A 130 -14.52 21.55 -3.13
C ILE A 130 -15.32 21.21 -4.40
N LEU A 131 -15.14 20.02 -4.96
CA LEU A 131 -15.94 19.53 -6.10
C LEU A 131 -16.84 18.36 -5.68
N PRO A 132 -18.12 18.62 -5.40
CA PRO A 132 -19.09 17.59 -5.06
C PRO A 132 -19.74 17.00 -6.32
N VAL A 133 -19.52 15.71 -6.58
CA VAL A 133 -20.09 14.95 -7.70
C VAL A 133 -21.22 14.08 -7.18
N PHE A 134 -22.40 14.16 -7.80
CA PHE A 134 -23.60 13.52 -7.27
C PHE A 134 -24.33 12.73 -8.36
N ALA A 135 -24.37 11.42 -8.20
CA ALA A 135 -25.03 10.47 -9.11
C ALA A 135 -24.67 10.67 -10.60
N ALA A 136 -23.49 11.22 -10.88
CA ALA A 136 -23.01 11.53 -12.22
C ALA A 136 -21.99 10.49 -12.69
N LYS A 137 -21.97 10.21 -14.00
CA LYS A 137 -21.08 9.24 -14.62
C LYS A 137 -20.00 9.91 -15.43
N ASN A 138 -18.82 9.29 -15.53
CA ASN A 138 -17.72 9.74 -16.40
C ASN A 138 -17.31 11.20 -16.14
N PHE A 139 -17.35 11.64 -14.87
CA PHE A 139 -16.83 12.96 -14.50
C PHE A 139 -15.30 12.95 -14.58
N THR A 140 -14.70 13.91 -15.27
CA THR A 140 -13.24 14.07 -15.36
C THR A 140 -12.82 15.42 -14.79
N VAL A 141 -11.80 15.43 -13.94
CA VAL A 141 -11.09 16.65 -13.55
C VAL A 141 -9.60 16.46 -13.73
N ARG A 142 -8.94 17.43 -14.37
CA ARG A 142 -7.51 17.37 -14.61
C ARG A 142 -6.76 18.68 -14.56
N GLY A 143 -5.47 18.64 -14.22
CA GLY A 143 -4.57 19.79 -14.27
C GLY A 143 -4.90 20.91 -13.28
N ILE A 144 -5.54 20.58 -12.16
CA ILE A 144 -5.96 21.52 -11.12
C ILE A 144 -5.24 21.24 -9.80
N CYS A 145 -4.83 22.31 -9.11
CA CYS A 145 -4.36 22.24 -7.73
C CYS A 145 -5.54 22.46 -6.78
N PHE A 146 -5.67 21.62 -5.75
CA PHE A 146 -6.65 21.73 -4.68
C PHE A 146 -5.92 21.99 -3.38
N VAL A 147 -6.27 23.09 -2.71
CA VAL A 147 -5.74 23.43 -1.39
C VAL A 147 -6.87 23.71 -0.42
N GLY A 148 -6.66 23.32 0.82
CA GLY A 148 -7.62 23.52 1.89
C GLY A 148 -6.91 23.74 3.21
N ARG A 149 -7.66 23.51 4.28
CA ARG A 149 -7.12 23.45 5.64
C ARG A 149 -7.66 22.23 6.35
N HIS A 150 -6.96 21.81 7.39
CA HIS A 150 -7.51 20.86 8.35
C HIS A 150 -8.57 21.54 9.20
N THR A 151 -9.60 20.77 9.56
CA THR A 151 -10.82 21.25 10.23
C THR A 151 -11.16 20.34 11.38
N SER A 152 -12.02 20.78 12.30
CA SER A 152 -12.46 19.93 13.42
C SER A 152 -13.37 18.76 13.01
N GLY A 153 -13.90 18.74 11.79
CA GLY A 153 -14.83 17.70 11.34
C GLY A 153 -16.16 17.76 12.09
N ARG A 154 -16.62 18.96 12.40
CA ARG A 154 -17.88 19.23 13.12
C ARG A 154 -18.85 19.97 12.23
N VAL A 155 -20.11 20.06 12.65
CA VAL A 155 -21.16 20.71 11.87
C VAL A 155 -20.80 22.18 11.55
N ASP A 156 -20.24 22.89 12.52
CA ASP A 156 -19.81 24.29 12.42
C ASP A 156 -18.47 24.47 11.67
N ASP A 157 -17.62 23.44 11.63
CA ASP A 157 -16.35 23.43 10.92
C ASP A 157 -16.09 22.05 10.27
N PRO A 158 -16.76 21.77 9.14
CA PRO A 158 -16.77 20.46 8.49
C PRO A 158 -15.45 20.11 7.81
N ALA A 159 -15.20 18.80 7.70
CA ALA A 159 -14.14 18.24 6.88
C ALA A 159 -14.18 18.78 5.45
N ILE A 160 -13.00 19.02 4.85
CA ILE A 160 -12.89 19.47 3.46
C ILE A 160 -12.30 18.34 2.60
N TYR A 161 -13.05 17.94 1.58
CA TYR A 161 -12.61 16.99 0.55
C TYR A 161 -12.34 17.71 -0.77
N GLY A 162 -11.29 17.31 -1.50
CA GLY A 162 -11.02 17.85 -2.84
C GLY A 162 -12.15 17.50 -3.81
N VAL A 163 -12.37 16.19 -4.02
CA VAL A 163 -13.46 15.65 -4.82
C VAL A 163 -14.26 14.65 -3.98
N ALA A 164 -15.59 14.77 -3.97
CA ALA A 164 -16.46 13.82 -3.25
C ALA A 164 -17.44 13.16 -4.23
N LEU A 165 -17.39 11.83 -4.30
CA LEU A 165 -18.22 11.00 -5.18
C LEU A 165 -19.44 10.46 -4.43
N ALA A 166 -20.57 11.12 -4.60
CA ALA A 166 -21.78 10.85 -3.84
C ALA A 166 -22.82 10.06 -4.65
N LYS A 167 -23.63 9.26 -3.94
CA LYS A 167 -24.84 8.60 -4.44
C LYS A 167 -24.68 7.87 -5.78
N GLY A 168 -23.66 7.03 -5.92
CA GLY A 168 -23.48 6.21 -7.12
C GLY A 168 -22.91 6.99 -8.30
N SER A 169 -21.96 7.88 -8.04
CA SER A 169 -21.18 8.52 -9.11
C SER A 169 -20.17 7.50 -9.64
N THR A 170 -20.21 7.18 -10.93
CA THR A 170 -19.38 6.11 -11.51
C THR A 170 -18.36 6.62 -12.51
N ASP A 171 -17.25 5.89 -12.63
CA ASP A 171 -16.27 6.05 -13.70
C ASP A 171 -15.61 7.45 -13.70
N ALA A 172 -15.46 8.03 -12.51
CA ALA A 172 -14.82 9.33 -12.34
C ALA A 172 -13.32 9.21 -12.59
N LYS A 173 -12.75 10.18 -13.33
CA LYS A 173 -11.32 10.31 -13.59
C LYS A 173 -10.77 11.56 -12.92
N VAL A 174 -9.86 11.37 -11.98
CA VAL A 174 -9.13 12.45 -11.29
C VAL A 174 -7.66 12.32 -11.71
N GLN A 175 -7.20 13.19 -12.60
CA GLN A 175 -5.95 12.97 -13.34
C GLN A 175 -5.06 14.22 -13.40
N GLY A 176 -3.77 14.11 -13.13
CA GLY A 176 -2.82 15.22 -13.26
C GLY A 176 -3.06 16.37 -12.29
N CYS A 177 -3.81 16.11 -11.21
CA CYS A 177 -4.17 17.08 -10.18
C CYS A 177 -3.18 17.05 -9.02
N TRP A 178 -3.01 18.20 -8.35
CA TRP A 178 -2.18 18.34 -7.16
C TRP A 178 -3.06 18.66 -5.96
N PHE A 179 -3.11 17.77 -4.97
CA PHE A 179 -3.85 17.95 -3.73
C PHE A 179 -2.88 18.27 -2.61
N GLY A 180 -3.07 19.41 -1.95
CA GLY A 180 -2.25 19.86 -0.84
C GLY A 180 -0.88 20.43 -1.22
N LEU A 181 -0.34 20.11 -2.40
CA LEU A 181 0.90 20.72 -2.90
C LEU A 181 0.58 21.97 -3.71
N ARG A 182 1.09 23.13 -3.28
CA ARG A 182 0.93 24.39 -4.04
C ARG A 182 1.75 24.34 -5.34
N PRO A 183 1.41 25.15 -6.37
CA PRO A 183 2.13 25.16 -7.65
C PRO A 183 3.61 25.58 -7.58
N ASP A 184 4.09 26.09 -6.43
CA ASP A 184 5.51 26.32 -6.18
C ASP A 184 6.32 25.03 -5.99
N GLY A 185 5.63 23.89 -5.82
CA GLY A 185 6.20 22.56 -5.68
C GLY A 185 6.80 22.27 -4.31
N VAL A 186 6.61 23.14 -3.31
CA VAL A 186 7.23 23.01 -1.98
C VAL A 186 6.28 23.30 -0.82
N SER A 187 5.34 24.23 -0.99
CA SER A 187 4.43 24.62 0.07
C SER A 187 3.26 23.64 0.18
N VAL A 188 2.94 23.21 1.40
CA VAL A 188 1.86 22.26 1.69
C VAL A 188 0.67 22.96 2.35
N SER A 189 -0.55 22.63 1.92
CA SER A 189 -1.82 23.09 2.48
C SER A 189 -2.85 21.97 2.30
N GLY A 190 -2.72 20.96 3.14
CA GLY A 190 -3.55 19.77 3.13
C GLY A 190 -5.01 20.01 3.54
N MET A 191 -5.80 18.96 3.43
CA MET A 191 -7.21 18.92 3.83
C MET A 191 -7.55 17.50 4.29
N ARG A 192 -8.82 17.22 4.60
CA ARG A 192 -9.20 15.90 5.12
C ARG A 192 -8.89 14.79 4.10
N ALA A 193 -9.28 14.97 2.83
CA ALA A 193 -9.02 13.99 1.77
C ALA A 193 -8.89 14.62 0.38
N ALA A 194 -8.11 13.99 -0.49
CA ALA A 194 -8.06 14.35 -1.91
C ALA A 194 -9.33 13.90 -2.63
N VAL A 195 -9.68 12.61 -2.48
CA VAL A 195 -10.91 12.04 -3.03
C VAL A 195 -11.63 11.19 -1.98
N THR A 196 -12.95 11.34 -1.89
CA THR A 196 -13.80 10.42 -1.14
C THR A 196 -14.89 9.83 -2.01
N GLY A 197 -15.40 8.66 -1.63
CA GLY A 197 -16.58 8.06 -2.24
C GLY A 197 -17.23 7.07 -1.29
N PHE A 198 -18.15 7.55 -0.46
CA PHE A 198 -18.74 6.73 0.61
C PHE A 198 -20.06 6.08 0.19
N ARG A 199 -20.39 4.94 0.83
CA ARG A 199 -21.62 4.20 0.59
C ARG A 199 -22.85 5.01 0.99
N TYR A 200 -23.77 5.21 0.07
CA TYR A 200 -25.11 5.69 0.38
C TYR A 200 -26.02 4.53 0.79
N ARG A 201 -26.70 4.64 1.92
CA ARG A 201 -27.63 3.62 2.43
C ARG A 201 -28.99 4.21 2.74
N VAL A 202 -30.04 3.54 2.28
CA VAL A 202 -31.44 3.83 2.66
C VAL A 202 -32.11 2.59 3.24
N ASN A 203 -33.08 2.79 4.13
CA ASN A 203 -33.92 1.69 4.63
C ASN A 203 -35.26 1.69 3.87
N ILE A 204 -35.53 0.61 3.13
CA ILE A 204 -36.77 0.41 2.38
C ILE A 204 -37.47 -0.81 2.97
N GLY A 205 -38.60 -0.60 3.64
CA GLY A 205 -39.40 -1.69 4.21
C GLY A 205 -38.65 -2.53 5.25
N GLY A 206 -37.75 -1.92 6.03
CA GLY A 206 -36.92 -2.62 7.02
C GLY A 206 -35.61 -3.20 6.45
N GLN A 207 -35.39 -3.13 5.13
CA GLN A 207 -34.17 -3.62 4.49
C GLN A 207 -33.24 -2.47 4.12
N ASN A 208 -31.95 -2.63 4.40
CA ASN A 208 -30.94 -1.68 3.96
C ASN A 208 -30.64 -1.91 2.48
N VAL A 209 -30.72 -0.84 1.69
CA VAL A 209 -30.35 -0.80 0.27
C VAL A 209 -29.16 0.13 0.13
N ASP A 210 -28.05 -0.42 -0.38
CA ASP A 210 -26.79 0.29 -0.56
C ASP A 210 -26.62 0.74 -2.01
N THR A 211 -26.09 1.94 -2.20
CA THR A 211 -25.65 2.49 -3.48
C THR A 211 -24.21 2.93 -3.32
N PHE A 212 -23.33 2.33 -4.12
CA PHE A 212 -21.91 2.64 -4.16
C PHE A 212 -21.61 3.46 -5.42
N SER A 213 -20.76 4.46 -5.27
CA SER A 213 -19.95 4.96 -6.40
C SER A 213 -19.04 3.81 -6.89
N SER A 214 -18.48 3.86 -8.09
CA SER A 214 -17.61 2.78 -8.61
C SER A 214 -16.68 3.26 -9.72
N GLY A 215 -15.64 2.51 -10.04
CA GLY A 215 -14.84 2.77 -11.25
C GLY A 215 -13.97 4.02 -11.17
N LEU A 216 -13.65 4.51 -9.97
CA LEU A 216 -12.77 5.67 -9.81
C LEU A 216 -11.40 5.35 -10.41
N VAL A 217 -10.93 6.20 -11.32
CA VAL A 217 -9.53 6.31 -11.71
C VAL A 217 -8.93 7.51 -10.99
N PHE A 218 -8.06 7.26 -10.02
CA PHE A 218 -7.19 8.26 -9.43
C PHE A 218 -5.80 8.09 -10.04
N GLY A 219 -5.49 8.93 -11.02
CA GLY A 219 -4.22 8.92 -11.75
C GLY A 219 -4.38 8.39 -13.17
N THR A 220 -3.44 7.59 -13.65
CA THR A 220 -3.49 7.10 -15.03
C THR A 220 -4.48 5.94 -15.22
N ASP A 221 -5.22 5.96 -16.34
CA ASP A 221 -6.10 4.86 -16.73
C ASP A 221 -5.38 3.73 -17.49
N GLY A 222 -4.10 3.92 -17.86
CA GLY A 222 -3.26 2.89 -18.49
C GLY A 222 -3.59 2.64 -19.95
N ASP A 223 -4.33 3.55 -20.62
CA ASP A 223 -4.81 3.32 -21.98
C ASP A 223 -3.73 3.51 -23.07
N GLY A 224 -2.51 3.90 -22.68
CA GLY A 224 -1.39 4.15 -23.60
C GLY A 224 -1.36 5.57 -24.16
N VAL A 225 -2.29 6.44 -23.75
CA VAL A 225 -2.43 7.81 -24.22
C VAL A 225 -2.20 8.78 -23.07
N SER A 226 -1.05 9.46 -23.13
CA SER A 226 -0.74 10.56 -22.21
C SER A 226 -0.72 10.17 -20.72
N ASP A 227 -0.52 8.89 -20.37
CA ASP A 227 -0.52 8.36 -18.99
C ASP A 227 0.33 9.18 -18.01
N ARG A 228 1.49 9.66 -18.48
CA ARG A 228 2.40 10.52 -17.69
C ARG A 228 1.76 11.81 -17.21
N ALA A 229 0.85 12.39 -17.98
CA ALA A 229 0.15 13.62 -17.64
C ALA A 229 -0.99 13.40 -16.63
N GLU A 230 -1.37 12.15 -16.39
CA GLU A 230 -2.52 11.78 -15.58
C GLU A 230 -2.16 11.50 -14.11
N GLY A 231 -0.87 11.31 -13.80
CA GLY A 231 -0.42 11.06 -12.43
C GLY A 231 -0.69 12.23 -11.47
N ASN A 232 -1.36 11.96 -10.34
CA ASN A 232 -1.62 12.97 -9.32
C ASN A 232 -0.48 13.09 -8.29
N ILE A 233 -0.50 14.19 -7.54
CA ILE A 233 0.25 14.34 -6.28
C ILE A 233 -0.76 14.61 -5.16
N ALA A 234 -0.68 13.87 -4.05
CA ALA A 234 -1.47 14.12 -2.84
C ALA A 234 -0.54 14.17 -1.62
N ILE A 235 -0.48 15.31 -0.93
CA ILE A 235 0.46 15.54 0.18
C ILE A 235 -0.24 16.20 1.37
N GLY A 236 0.02 15.69 2.57
CA GLY A 236 -0.52 16.28 3.81
C GLY A 236 -2.02 16.10 4.00
N MET A 237 -2.63 15.09 3.37
CA MET A 237 -4.03 14.73 3.61
C MET A 237 -4.15 13.96 4.92
N SER A 238 -5.22 14.16 5.71
CA SER A 238 -5.45 13.25 6.84
C SER A 238 -5.69 11.82 6.34
N LEU A 239 -6.44 11.69 5.25
CA LEU A 239 -6.68 10.46 4.52
C LEU A 239 -6.79 10.78 3.02
N ALA A 240 -5.72 10.55 2.24
CA ALA A 240 -5.72 11.01 0.85
C ALA A 240 -6.88 10.40 0.02
N LEU A 241 -7.10 9.09 0.12
CA LEU A 241 -8.22 8.41 -0.51
C LEU A 241 -9.08 7.73 0.56
N GLY A 242 -10.26 8.29 0.82
CA GLY A 242 -11.25 7.72 1.75
C GLY A 242 -12.42 7.10 0.98
N LEU A 243 -12.36 5.80 0.72
CA LEU A 243 -13.23 5.16 -0.25
C LEU A 243 -14.13 4.09 0.37
N GLU A 244 -15.29 3.93 -0.25
CA GLU A 244 -16.15 2.77 -0.14
C GLU A 244 -16.75 2.50 -1.53
N LEU A 245 -15.90 2.09 -2.47
CA LEU A 245 -16.31 1.82 -3.84
C LEU A 245 -15.54 0.66 -4.50
N PRO A 246 -16.20 -0.14 -5.36
CA PRO A 246 -15.55 -1.18 -6.15
C PRO A 246 -14.94 -0.65 -7.44
N ASN A 247 -14.07 -1.46 -8.05
CA ASN A 247 -13.38 -1.20 -9.31
C ASN A 247 -12.53 0.09 -9.26
N ALA A 248 -11.90 0.37 -8.11
CA ALA A 248 -11.01 1.52 -7.97
C ALA A 248 -9.67 1.23 -8.66
N ARG A 249 -9.14 2.21 -9.40
CA ARG A 249 -7.80 2.19 -10.01
C ARG A 249 -6.99 3.37 -9.49
N ILE A 250 -5.86 3.06 -8.86
CA ILE A 250 -4.96 4.02 -8.23
C ILE A 250 -3.58 3.80 -8.85
N SER A 251 -3.23 4.58 -9.88
CA SER A 251 -2.04 4.34 -10.71
C SER A 251 -1.35 5.65 -11.09
N GLY A 252 -0.02 5.68 -11.11
CA GLY A 252 0.76 6.85 -11.57
C GLY A 252 0.94 7.99 -10.55
N ASN A 253 0.60 7.78 -9.28
CA ASN A 253 0.49 8.86 -8.28
C ASN A 253 1.71 8.96 -7.34
N ARG A 254 1.80 10.11 -6.67
CA ARG A 254 2.72 10.37 -5.54
C ARG A 254 1.94 10.75 -4.30
N PHE A 255 2.08 9.99 -3.21
CA PHE A 255 1.44 10.23 -1.92
C PHE A 255 2.48 10.60 -0.87
N ASN A 256 2.34 11.77 -0.24
CA ASN A 256 3.32 12.32 0.72
C ASN A 256 4.77 12.38 0.19
N VAL A 257 4.90 12.50 -1.13
CA VAL A 257 6.15 12.60 -1.90
C VAL A 257 6.04 13.81 -2.81
N PHE A 258 7.07 14.64 -2.83
CA PHE A 258 7.13 15.84 -3.65
C PHE A 258 7.29 15.49 -5.14
N ALA A 259 7.11 16.50 -6.00
CA ALA A 259 7.12 16.32 -7.45
C ALA A 259 8.42 15.73 -8.03
N ASP A 260 9.54 15.81 -7.31
CA ASP A 260 10.79 15.16 -7.73
C ASP A 260 10.75 13.63 -7.65
N GLY A 261 9.82 13.05 -6.87
CA GLY A 261 9.74 11.60 -6.64
C GLY A 261 10.80 11.05 -5.69
N LEU A 262 11.60 11.93 -5.05
CA LEU A 262 12.75 11.58 -4.22
C LEU A 262 12.67 12.19 -2.82
N SER A 263 12.05 13.37 -2.71
CA SER A 263 11.85 14.07 -1.45
C SER A 263 10.49 13.74 -0.86
N PHE A 264 10.46 13.47 0.45
CA PHE A 264 9.25 13.09 1.18
C PHE A 264 8.78 14.23 2.08
N LEU A 265 7.48 14.31 2.34
CA LEU A 265 6.96 15.14 3.42
C LEU A 265 7.49 14.62 4.76
N ASP A 266 7.98 15.51 5.63
CA ASP A 266 8.13 15.13 7.05
C ASP A 266 6.74 15.04 7.67
N ILE A 267 6.11 13.87 7.51
CA ILE A 267 4.73 13.66 7.93
C ILE A 267 4.53 13.77 9.44
N LYS A 268 5.59 13.54 10.23
CA LYS A 268 5.51 13.61 11.69
C LYS A 268 5.51 15.06 12.13
N GLU A 269 6.45 15.85 11.62
CA GLU A 269 6.47 17.29 11.88
C GLU A 269 5.17 17.92 11.39
N TYR A 270 4.73 17.55 10.18
CA TYR A 270 3.48 18.03 9.60
C TYR A 270 2.26 17.68 10.49
N ALA A 271 2.10 16.43 10.91
CA ALA A 271 1.00 16.03 11.78
C ALA A 271 1.01 16.77 13.13
N ILE A 272 2.18 17.01 13.71
CA ILE A 272 2.31 17.77 14.97
C ILE A 272 1.91 19.24 14.76
N LEU A 273 2.42 19.88 13.69
CA LEU A 273 2.15 21.29 13.40
C LEU A 273 0.67 21.55 13.10
N GLU A 274 0.03 20.61 12.40
CA GLU A 274 -1.39 20.69 12.03
C GLU A 274 -2.33 20.09 13.08
N GLY A 275 -1.80 19.51 14.16
CA GLY A 275 -2.58 18.89 15.23
C GLY A 275 -3.38 17.67 14.79
N LEU A 276 -2.83 16.85 13.90
CA LEU A 276 -3.48 15.71 13.27
C LEU A 276 -3.17 14.41 14.01
N GLU A 277 -4.21 13.61 14.20
CA GLU A 277 -4.07 12.22 14.65
C GLU A 277 -3.68 11.29 13.51
N SER A 278 -3.96 11.70 12.26
CA SER A 278 -3.59 10.91 11.10
C SER A 278 -3.18 11.71 9.86
N VAL A 279 -2.25 11.12 9.11
CA VAL A 279 -1.81 11.54 7.78
C VAL A 279 -1.56 10.27 6.97
N GLU A 280 -2.47 9.97 6.05
CA GLU A 280 -2.60 8.64 5.44
C GLU A 280 -2.79 8.70 3.92
N SER A 281 -2.57 7.57 3.27
CA SER A 281 -2.69 7.46 1.81
C SER A 281 -4.02 6.86 1.35
N PHE A 282 -4.52 5.81 2.00
CA PHE A 282 -5.60 5.02 1.42
C PHE A 282 -6.38 4.15 2.42
N GLU A 283 -7.70 4.29 2.36
CA GLU A 283 -8.66 3.34 2.91
C GLU A 283 -9.73 3.01 1.85
N ASN A 284 -10.12 1.74 1.72
CA ASN A 284 -11.31 1.34 0.96
C ASN A 284 -12.18 0.32 1.70
N GLY A 285 -13.38 0.74 2.09
CA GLY A 285 -14.29 -0.03 2.93
C GLY A 285 -15.55 -0.53 2.24
N ARG A 286 -16.16 -1.59 2.79
CA ARG A 286 -17.47 -2.13 2.35
C ARG A 286 -17.44 -2.60 0.88
N GLY A 287 -17.84 -1.78 -0.10
CA GLY A 287 -17.75 -2.15 -1.53
C GLY A 287 -16.36 -1.84 -2.04
N ARG A 288 -15.53 -2.84 -2.35
CA ARG A 288 -14.08 -2.64 -2.51
C ARG A 288 -13.40 -3.69 -3.39
N GLU A 289 -14.19 -4.54 -4.02
CA GLU A 289 -13.75 -5.54 -4.98
C GLU A 289 -13.06 -4.91 -6.19
N ASN A 290 -12.14 -5.66 -6.80
CA ASN A 290 -11.38 -5.26 -7.99
C ASN A 290 -10.61 -3.95 -7.82
N THR A 291 -10.09 -3.70 -6.61
CA THR A 291 -9.20 -2.55 -6.38
C THR A 291 -7.82 -2.84 -6.97
N LEU A 292 -7.35 -1.97 -7.86
CA LEU A 292 -6.00 -1.97 -8.42
C LEU A 292 -5.19 -0.79 -7.86
N ILE A 293 -4.05 -1.09 -7.26
CA ILE A 293 -3.07 -0.10 -6.80
C ILE A 293 -1.74 -0.37 -7.54
N GLY A 294 -1.42 0.50 -8.48
CA GLY A 294 -0.22 0.43 -9.32
C GLY A 294 -0.51 -0.17 -10.69
N THR A 295 0.39 -1.04 -11.18
CA THR A 295 0.33 -1.58 -12.55
C THR A 295 -0.58 -2.79 -12.68
N ASN A 296 -1.30 -2.91 -13.80
CA ASN A 296 -2.05 -4.11 -14.14
C ASN A 296 -1.21 -5.18 -14.85
N GLY A 297 -0.01 -4.83 -15.34
CA GLY A 297 0.94 -5.74 -15.97
C GLY A 297 0.56 -6.14 -17.40
N ASP A 298 -0.29 -5.38 -18.10
CA ASP A 298 -0.82 -5.79 -19.40
C ASP A 298 0.11 -5.49 -20.60
N GLY A 299 1.26 -4.87 -20.35
CA GLY A 299 2.25 -4.51 -21.35
C GLY A 299 2.05 -3.10 -21.93
N VAL A 300 1.03 -2.37 -21.48
CA VAL A 300 0.73 -0.99 -21.87
C VAL A 300 0.91 -0.09 -20.66
N SER A 301 1.78 0.92 -20.80
CA SER A 301 1.99 1.97 -19.78
C SER A 301 2.40 1.51 -18.37
N ASP A 302 2.68 0.22 -18.14
CA ASP A 302 3.02 -0.35 -16.82
C ASP A 302 4.05 0.43 -16.00
N ALA A 303 5.04 1.04 -16.67
CA ALA A 303 6.05 1.86 -16.00
C ALA A 303 5.50 3.19 -15.46
N ASP A 304 4.50 3.76 -16.14
CA ASP A 304 3.83 5.01 -15.79
C ASP A 304 2.61 4.77 -14.86
N GLU A 305 2.13 3.53 -14.72
CA GLU A 305 1.06 3.14 -13.78
C GLU A 305 1.51 3.03 -12.30
N ARG A 306 2.81 3.04 -12.05
CA ARG A 306 3.40 2.86 -10.72
C ARG A 306 3.04 4.01 -9.77
N ASN A 307 2.98 3.75 -8.47
CA ASN A 307 2.85 4.82 -7.46
C ASN A 307 4.09 4.91 -6.56
N VAL A 308 4.29 6.08 -5.95
CA VAL A 308 5.22 6.27 -4.83
C VAL A 308 4.45 6.69 -3.59
N PHE A 309 4.66 5.99 -2.50
CA PHE A 309 4.08 6.27 -1.20
C PHE A 309 5.19 6.67 -0.23
N GLY A 310 5.06 7.85 0.37
CA GLY A 310 5.73 8.17 1.62
C GLY A 310 5.05 7.47 2.80
N PRO A 311 5.59 7.65 4.02
CA PRO A 311 5.04 6.99 5.19
C PRO A 311 3.65 7.54 5.55
N SER A 312 2.99 6.89 6.51
CA SER A 312 1.72 7.33 7.08
C SER A 312 1.82 7.48 8.60
N VAL A 313 1.23 8.54 9.15
CA VAL A 313 0.98 8.67 10.60
C VAL A 313 -0.35 7.96 10.88
N TYR A 314 -0.30 6.64 10.93
CA TYR A 314 -1.43 5.76 11.24
C TYR A 314 -0.92 4.34 11.50
N ASP A 315 -1.81 3.42 11.90
CA ASP A 315 -1.43 2.04 12.22
C ASP A 315 -1.25 1.16 10.97
N ARG A 316 -1.62 1.63 9.78
CA ARG A 316 -1.44 0.91 8.52
C ARG A 316 -1.23 1.81 7.30
N THR A 317 -0.59 1.26 6.27
CA THR A 317 -0.38 1.95 4.98
C THR A 317 -1.61 1.84 4.09
N PHE A 318 -2.20 0.64 4.00
CA PHE A 318 -3.43 0.38 3.27
C PHE A 318 -4.47 -0.29 4.16
N GLU A 319 -5.64 0.34 4.28
CA GLU A 319 -6.77 -0.23 5.00
C GLU A 319 -7.87 -0.73 4.08
N PHE A 320 -8.31 -1.96 4.31
CA PHE A 320 -9.59 -2.45 3.82
C PHE A 320 -10.48 -2.83 5.01
N TYR A 321 -11.54 -2.05 5.29
CA TYR A 321 -12.51 -2.29 6.37
C TYR A 321 -13.95 -2.67 5.94
N GLY A 322 -14.78 -3.11 6.90
CA GLY A 322 -16.24 -3.20 6.71
C GLY A 322 -16.81 -4.57 6.33
N GLY A 323 -16.02 -5.64 6.41
CA GLY A 323 -16.49 -7.05 6.47
C GLY A 323 -17.02 -7.67 5.17
N ASN A 324 -17.45 -6.87 4.19
CA ASN A 324 -17.83 -7.34 2.86
C ASN A 324 -16.61 -7.81 2.04
N ALA A 325 -16.82 -8.68 1.04
CA ALA A 325 -15.74 -9.30 0.29
C ALA A 325 -14.85 -8.29 -0.47
N ALA A 326 -13.57 -8.17 -0.10
CA ALA A 326 -12.54 -7.45 -0.86
C ALA A 326 -11.82 -8.42 -1.82
N VAL A 327 -12.52 -8.91 -2.84
CA VAL A 327 -11.94 -9.87 -3.78
C VAL A 327 -11.19 -9.16 -4.90
N ASN A 328 -10.15 -9.83 -5.41
CA ASN A 328 -9.38 -9.38 -6.56
C ASN A 328 -8.67 -8.04 -6.33
N THR A 329 -8.11 -7.84 -5.13
CA THR A 329 -7.27 -6.68 -4.86
C THR A 329 -5.86 -6.92 -5.40
N VAL A 330 -5.30 -5.94 -6.12
CA VAL A 330 -3.95 -5.99 -6.69
C VAL A 330 -3.13 -4.81 -6.18
N VAL A 331 -1.92 -5.09 -5.70
CA VAL A 331 -0.90 -4.11 -5.32
C VAL A 331 0.38 -4.48 -6.04
N ALA A 332 0.71 -3.78 -7.12
CA ALA A 332 1.84 -4.13 -7.99
C ALA A 332 2.61 -2.91 -8.51
N GLY A 333 3.93 -3.02 -8.60
CA GLY A 333 4.83 -2.01 -9.20
C GLY A 333 5.07 -0.75 -8.38
N ASN A 334 4.64 -0.71 -7.12
CA ASN A 334 4.69 0.50 -6.30
C ASN A 334 5.98 0.63 -5.49
N PHE A 335 6.32 1.86 -5.13
CA PHE A 335 7.44 2.21 -4.26
C PHE A 335 6.90 2.70 -2.91
N PHE A 336 7.43 2.17 -1.81
CA PHE A 336 7.00 2.50 -0.45
C PHE A 336 8.19 2.94 0.38
N ASN A 337 8.12 4.18 0.87
CA ASN A 337 9.15 4.88 1.65
C ASN A 337 10.53 4.91 0.98
N ILE A 338 10.54 4.74 -0.34
CA ILE A 338 11.71 4.81 -1.21
C ILE A 338 11.31 5.52 -2.49
N GLY A 339 12.22 6.34 -3.00
CA GLY A 339 12.01 7.20 -4.15
C GLY A 339 11.93 6.39 -5.43
N VAL A 340 11.55 7.06 -6.51
CA VAL A 340 11.44 6.46 -7.85
C VAL A 340 12.76 5.93 -8.40
N ASP A 341 13.88 6.33 -7.81
CA ASP A 341 15.23 5.82 -8.12
C ASP A 341 15.52 4.47 -7.46
N GLY A 342 14.69 4.02 -6.52
CA GLY A 342 14.92 2.81 -5.73
C GLY A 342 16.08 2.94 -4.74
N GLU A 343 16.53 4.15 -4.43
CA GLU A 343 17.68 4.43 -3.55
C GLU A 343 17.39 5.52 -2.51
N SER A 344 16.68 6.58 -2.87
CA SER A 344 16.36 7.70 -1.98
C SER A 344 15.32 7.27 -0.95
N THR A 345 15.68 7.14 0.32
CA THR A 345 14.77 6.64 1.36
C THR A 345 14.25 7.75 2.26
N TYR A 346 13.10 7.51 2.90
CA TYR A 346 12.58 8.41 3.92
C TYR A 346 13.59 8.53 5.09
N PRO A 347 14.05 9.75 5.45
CA PRO A 347 15.22 9.92 6.30
C PRO A 347 14.96 9.87 7.81
N ALA A 348 13.71 9.88 8.29
CA ALA A 348 13.40 10.05 9.72
C ALA A 348 13.15 8.73 10.47
N GLU A 349 13.61 8.67 11.72
CA GLU A 349 13.25 7.61 12.68
C GLU A 349 11.75 7.71 13.00
N PHE A 350 10.98 6.78 12.46
CA PHE A 350 9.52 6.81 12.55
C PHE A 350 8.98 6.13 13.83
N ILE A 351 7.93 6.70 14.44
CA ILE A 351 7.35 6.26 15.72
C ILE A 351 5.97 5.56 15.57
N GLY A 352 5.29 5.68 14.43
CA GLY A 352 3.92 5.13 14.25
C GLY A 352 3.82 3.68 13.78
N ALA A 353 4.92 3.06 13.34
CA ALA A 353 5.00 1.65 12.96
C ALA A 353 3.80 1.09 12.14
N PRO A 354 3.42 1.67 10.98
CA PRO A 354 2.30 1.16 10.19
C PRO A 354 2.54 -0.24 9.65
N ASP A 355 1.57 -1.12 9.87
CA ASP A 355 1.44 -2.38 9.15
C ASP A 355 1.26 -2.09 7.64
N PHE A 356 1.72 -2.99 6.78
CA PHE A 356 1.71 -2.70 5.35
C PHE A 356 0.31 -2.74 4.75
N PHE A 357 -0.38 -3.86 4.94
CA PHE A 357 -1.65 -4.13 4.28
C PHE A 357 -2.62 -4.77 5.23
N ASN A 358 -3.81 -4.17 5.40
CA ASN A 358 -4.89 -4.75 6.19
C ASN A 358 -6.08 -5.15 5.32
N MET A 359 -6.68 -6.30 5.62
CA MET A 359 -7.96 -6.71 5.02
C MET A 359 -8.79 -7.53 6.01
N SER A 360 -9.85 -6.92 6.53
CA SER A 360 -10.84 -7.60 7.36
C SER A 360 -11.83 -8.44 6.55
N GLY A 361 -12.28 -9.57 7.10
CA GLY A 361 -13.39 -10.36 6.54
C GLY A 361 -13.01 -11.31 5.39
N GLU A 362 -13.89 -11.43 4.41
CA GLU A 362 -13.68 -12.18 3.17
C GLU A 362 -12.94 -11.32 2.14
N GLY A 363 -12.10 -11.92 1.30
CA GLY A 363 -11.38 -11.20 0.25
C GLY A 363 -10.21 -12.00 -0.32
N SER A 364 -9.46 -11.39 -1.23
CA SER A 364 -8.22 -11.93 -1.79
C SER A 364 -7.30 -10.81 -2.26
N VAL A 365 -5.99 -10.99 -2.08
CA VAL A 365 -5.00 -9.98 -2.48
C VAL A 365 -3.81 -10.60 -3.21
N ARG A 366 -3.35 -9.90 -4.25
CA ARG A 366 -2.05 -10.06 -4.90
C ARG A 366 -1.16 -8.88 -4.55
N ILE A 367 0.01 -9.16 -4.02
CA ILE A 367 1.07 -8.18 -3.74
C ILE A 367 2.30 -8.57 -4.57
N GLY A 368 2.56 -7.82 -5.64
CA GLY A 368 3.64 -8.08 -6.58
C GLY A 368 3.18 -8.87 -7.81
N SER A 369 4.10 -9.55 -8.49
CA SER A 369 3.93 -10.04 -9.86
C SER A 369 2.97 -11.22 -10.04
N ASN A 370 2.19 -11.22 -11.14
CA ASN A 370 1.36 -12.36 -11.52
C ASN A 370 2.13 -13.45 -12.31
N GLY A 371 3.37 -13.18 -12.74
CA GLY A 371 4.26 -14.17 -13.35
C GLY A 371 3.80 -14.69 -14.70
N ASP A 372 3.08 -13.89 -15.47
CA ASP A 372 2.58 -14.28 -16.79
C ASP A 372 3.57 -14.00 -17.94
N GLY A 373 4.74 -13.45 -17.60
CA GLY A 373 5.81 -13.14 -18.55
C GLY A 373 5.67 -11.78 -19.21
N ILE A 374 4.62 -11.01 -18.90
CA ILE A 374 4.42 -9.64 -19.34
C ILE A 374 4.68 -8.73 -18.15
N SER A 375 5.66 -7.83 -18.28
CA SER A 375 5.93 -6.80 -17.27
C SER A 375 6.15 -7.30 -15.84
N ASP A 376 6.46 -8.58 -15.60
CA ASP A 376 6.72 -9.16 -14.28
C ASP A 376 7.73 -8.33 -13.44
N ALA A 377 8.80 -7.85 -14.09
CA ALA A 377 9.79 -6.97 -13.46
C ALA A 377 9.22 -5.60 -13.09
N LEU A 378 8.22 -5.12 -13.85
CA LEU A 378 7.52 -3.88 -13.58
C LEU A 378 6.47 -4.01 -12.47
N GLU A 379 5.88 -5.18 -12.29
CA GLU A 379 4.91 -5.49 -11.24
C GLU A 379 5.54 -5.63 -9.83
N ALA A 380 6.86 -5.73 -9.74
CA ALA A 380 7.58 -5.82 -8.46
C ALA A 380 7.37 -4.56 -7.61
N ASN A 381 6.85 -4.71 -6.38
CA ASN A 381 6.86 -3.60 -5.42
C ASN A 381 8.25 -3.44 -4.78
N TYR A 382 8.62 -2.20 -4.47
CA TYR A 382 9.82 -1.83 -3.74
C TYR A 382 9.42 -1.30 -2.37
N ILE A 383 9.61 -2.11 -1.34
CA ILE A 383 9.15 -1.84 0.03
C ILE A 383 10.37 -1.57 0.89
N HIS A 384 10.61 -0.30 1.20
CA HIS A 384 11.59 0.13 2.18
C HIS A 384 10.88 0.47 3.49
N THR A 385 11.49 0.16 4.64
CA THR A 385 10.92 0.50 5.95
C THR A 385 9.48 0.02 6.11
N GLY A 386 9.30 -1.29 6.20
CA GLY A 386 8.12 -1.82 6.89
C GLY A 386 8.22 -1.40 8.35
N LEU A 387 7.51 -0.34 8.72
CA LEU A 387 7.66 0.30 10.03
C LEU A 387 6.88 -0.48 11.10
N GLY A 388 5.76 -1.09 10.72
CA GLY A 388 4.99 -2.05 11.51
C GLY A 388 5.55 -3.48 11.46
N ASP A 389 4.92 -4.36 12.22
CA ASP A 389 5.37 -5.73 12.43
C ASP A 389 4.68 -6.73 11.50
N LYS A 390 3.66 -6.31 10.73
CA LYS A 390 2.95 -7.16 9.77
C LYS A 390 3.10 -6.69 8.32
N PHE A 391 3.50 -7.64 7.47
CA PHE A 391 3.40 -7.50 6.01
C PHE A 391 1.94 -7.61 5.54
N SER A 392 1.15 -8.51 6.14
CA SER A 392 -0.27 -8.65 5.80
C SER A 392 -1.14 -8.97 7.02
N ASP A 393 -1.93 -7.99 7.44
CA ASP A 393 -2.89 -8.06 8.52
C ASP A 393 -4.27 -8.45 7.98
N THR A 394 -4.46 -9.73 7.63
CA THR A 394 -5.67 -10.20 6.95
C THR A 394 -6.52 -11.14 7.80
N GLY A 395 -7.79 -11.29 7.40
CA GLY A 395 -8.70 -12.30 7.94
C GLY A 395 -8.18 -13.73 7.76
N ARG A 396 -8.63 -14.64 8.64
CA ARG A 396 -8.11 -16.03 8.78
C ARG A 396 -8.17 -16.89 7.52
N THR A 397 -9.00 -16.54 6.55
CA THR A 397 -9.24 -17.31 5.32
C THR A 397 -8.91 -16.52 4.05
N VAL A 398 -8.43 -15.27 4.18
CA VAL A 398 -8.08 -14.43 3.03
C VAL A 398 -6.86 -15.03 2.34
N PRO A 399 -6.97 -15.45 1.05
CA PRO A 399 -5.81 -15.89 0.28
C PRO A 399 -4.87 -14.71 0.04
N VAL A 400 -3.61 -14.88 0.46
CA VAL A 400 -2.55 -13.90 0.22
C VAL A 400 -1.55 -14.46 -0.76
N LEU A 401 -1.42 -13.79 -1.90
CA LEU A 401 -0.37 -14.01 -2.87
C LEU A 401 0.63 -12.86 -2.74
N ALA A 402 1.89 -13.16 -2.48
CA ALA A 402 2.96 -12.18 -2.30
C ALA A 402 4.23 -12.66 -2.99
N ARG A 403 4.56 -12.13 -4.18
CA ARG A 403 5.72 -12.62 -4.93
C ARG A 403 6.36 -11.56 -5.83
N GLY A 404 7.65 -11.71 -6.10
CA GLY A 404 8.43 -10.78 -6.92
C GLY A 404 8.71 -9.42 -6.25
N ASN A 405 8.35 -9.24 -4.98
CA ASN A 405 8.57 -7.99 -4.26
C ASN A 405 10.03 -7.84 -3.82
N ASN A 406 10.49 -6.60 -3.70
CA ASN A 406 11.79 -6.24 -3.15
C ASN A 406 11.59 -5.59 -1.78
N ILE A 407 11.96 -6.29 -0.71
CA ILE A 407 11.80 -5.80 0.66
C ILE A 407 13.17 -5.46 1.25
N SER A 408 13.28 -4.29 1.87
CA SER A 408 14.49 -3.83 2.54
C SER A 408 14.14 -3.06 3.81
N ASN A 409 15.04 -3.08 4.81
CA ASN A 409 14.88 -2.32 6.05
C ASN A 409 13.53 -2.53 6.75
N SER A 410 12.98 -3.75 6.74
CA SER A 410 11.65 -4.03 7.31
C SER A 410 11.72 -4.63 8.71
N ARG A 411 10.70 -4.38 9.52
CA ARG A 411 10.49 -4.96 10.86
C ARG A 411 9.43 -6.06 10.88
N TYR A 412 8.97 -6.53 9.72
CA TYR A 412 7.94 -7.57 9.67
C TYR A 412 8.39 -8.84 10.39
N LEU A 413 7.47 -9.43 11.15
CA LEU A 413 7.73 -10.63 11.93
C LEU A 413 7.42 -11.93 11.17
N GLY A 414 7.00 -11.83 9.90
CA GLY A 414 6.73 -12.99 9.05
C GLY A 414 6.37 -12.58 7.63
N PHE A 415 6.42 -13.57 6.74
CA PHE A 415 6.06 -13.42 5.34
C PHE A 415 5.29 -14.66 4.86
N PRO A 416 4.15 -14.51 4.14
CA PRO A 416 3.41 -13.25 3.98
C PRO A 416 2.78 -12.75 5.29
N PHE A 417 2.74 -13.57 6.33
CA PHE A 417 2.32 -13.21 7.69
C PHE A 417 3.06 -14.13 8.68
N ARG A 418 3.03 -13.81 9.98
CA ARG A 418 3.62 -14.67 11.02
C ARG A 418 2.68 -15.81 11.45
N HIS A 419 3.23 -16.96 11.82
CA HIS A 419 2.46 -18.07 12.39
C HIS A 419 1.65 -17.61 13.63
N LEU A 420 0.36 -17.96 13.66
CA LEU A 420 -0.63 -17.55 14.68
C LEU A 420 -1.01 -16.06 14.69
N GLU A 421 -0.45 -15.24 13.79
CA GLU A 421 -0.89 -13.86 13.59
C GLU A 421 -2.35 -13.82 13.18
N ASN A 422 -3.18 -13.09 13.91
CA ASN A 422 -4.65 -13.09 13.74
C ASN A 422 -5.28 -14.48 13.78
N SER A 423 -4.74 -15.40 14.60
CA SER A 423 -5.20 -16.80 14.66
C SER A 423 -5.05 -17.57 13.34
N ARG A 424 -4.11 -17.15 12.48
CA ARG A 424 -3.69 -17.89 11.28
C ARG A 424 -2.61 -18.92 11.67
N ASP A 425 -3.07 -20.06 12.18
CA ASP A 425 -2.22 -21.25 12.30
C ASP A 425 -1.90 -21.76 10.89
N TYR A 426 -0.61 -21.93 10.57
CA TYR A 426 -0.16 -22.41 9.27
C TYR A 426 -0.76 -23.76 8.88
N LYS A 427 -0.89 -24.69 9.83
CA LYS A 427 -1.47 -26.00 9.57
C LYS A 427 -2.91 -25.89 9.10
N ILE A 428 -3.66 -24.96 9.70
CA ILE A 428 -5.07 -24.75 9.39
C ILE A 428 -5.22 -23.95 8.09
N TYR A 429 -4.45 -22.86 7.96
CA TYR A 429 -4.51 -21.96 6.82
C TYR A 429 -4.13 -22.69 5.51
N TYR A 430 -3.00 -23.40 5.52
CA TYR A 430 -2.47 -24.06 4.33
C TYR A 430 -3.06 -25.45 4.08
N ALA A 431 -3.84 -26.04 4.98
CA ALA A 431 -4.50 -27.34 4.74
C ALA A 431 -5.46 -27.34 3.55
N SER A 432 -5.91 -26.17 3.07
CA SER A 432 -6.70 -26.06 1.84
C SER A 432 -5.87 -26.11 0.55
N VAL A 433 -4.55 -25.89 0.66
CA VAL A 433 -3.61 -25.78 -0.47
C VAL A 433 -2.65 -26.97 -0.52
N LEU A 434 -2.18 -27.44 0.64
CA LEU A 434 -1.15 -28.46 0.78
C LEU A 434 -1.73 -29.86 1.04
N GLU A 435 -1.03 -30.88 0.57
CA GLU A 435 -1.32 -32.28 0.89
C GLU A 435 -1.06 -32.54 2.38
N GLY A 436 -1.87 -33.39 3.02
CA GLY A 436 -1.90 -33.51 4.47
C GLY A 436 -1.99 -34.95 5.01
N PRO A 437 -2.05 -35.09 6.35
CA PRO A 437 -2.13 -34.02 7.35
C PRO A 437 -0.82 -33.24 7.56
N LEU A 438 -0.93 -31.93 7.82
CA LEU A 438 0.18 -31.11 8.33
C LEU A 438 0.23 -31.29 9.85
N GLU A 439 1.30 -31.89 10.36
CA GLU A 439 1.46 -32.22 11.78
C GLU A 439 2.06 -31.03 12.54
N THR A 440 3.00 -30.34 11.91
CA THR A 440 3.71 -29.17 12.44
C THR A 440 3.59 -27.97 11.49
N GLU A 441 3.83 -26.77 12.02
CA GLU A 441 3.92 -25.56 11.21
C GLU A 441 5.06 -25.60 10.18
N LEU A 442 6.10 -26.41 10.45
CA LEU A 442 7.23 -26.61 9.54
C LEU A 442 6.82 -27.32 8.25
N ASP A 443 5.75 -28.11 8.27
CA ASP A 443 5.26 -28.82 7.09
C ASP A 443 4.71 -27.86 6.01
N ALA A 444 4.43 -26.61 6.38
CA ALA A 444 4.02 -25.56 5.45
C ALA A 444 5.21 -24.74 4.90
N ILE A 445 6.44 -24.96 5.39
CA ILE A 445 7.61 -24.13 5.07
C ILE A 445 8.52 -24.86 4.07
N PRO A 446 8.96 -24.21 2.96
CA PRO A 446 9.98 -24.77 2.08
C PRO A 446 11.33 -24.93 2.80
N ALA A 447 12.04 -26.01 2.49
CA ALA A 447 13.29 -26.37 3.14
C ALA A 447 14.45 -26.34 2.13
N LEU A 448 15.41 -25.45 2.34
CA LEU A 448 16.65 -25.43 1.55
C LEU A 448 17.66 -26.40 2.16
N SER A 449 18.32 -27.19 1.31
CA SER A 449 19.40 -28.10 1.71
C SER A 449 20.76 -27.41 1.58
N ASP A 450 21.05 -26.85 0.41
CA ASP A 450 22.27 -26.11 0.14
C ASP A 450 22.13 -25.22 -1.10
N ALA A 451 23.14 -24.36 -1.28
CA ALA A 451 23.32 -23.56 -2.50
C ALA A 451 24.76 -23.66 -3.00
N THR A 452 25.22 -24.88 -3.28
CA THR A 452 26.61 -25.18 -3.65
C THR A 452 26.75 -25.58 -5.12
N GLU A 453 27.99 -25.50 -5.65
CA GLU A 453 28.32 -25.88 -7.03
C GLU A 453 27.49 -25.19 -8.12
N GLY A 454 26.93 -24.01 -7.81
CA GLY A 454 26.10 -23.25 -8.74
C GLY A 454 24.63 -23.71 -8.80
N PHE A 455 24.20 -24.59 -7.89
CA PHE A 455 22.80 -25.04 -7.78
C PHE A 455 22.18 -24.60 -6.46
N LEU A 456 20.86 -24.44 -6.46
CA LEU A 456 20.03 -24.32 -5.26
C LEU A 456 19.22 -25.60 -5.10
N ASN A 457 19.40 -26.30 -3.99
CA ASN A 457 18.77 -27.58 -3.72
C ASN A 457 17.83 -27.45 -2.53
N GLY A 458 16.64 -28.03 -2.63
CA GLY A 458 15.68 -27.95 -1.55
C GLY A 458 14.42 -28.77 -1.79
N ARG A 459 13.43 -28.51 -0.93
CA ARG A 459 12.10 -29.09 -1.01
C ARG A 459 11.02 -28.04 -0.85
N VAL A 460 9.91 -28.25 -1.53
CA VAL A 460 8.66 -27.52 -1.34
C VAL A 460 7.62 -28.43 -0.66
N PRO A 461 6.77 -27.89 0.23
CA PRO A 461 5.58 -28.59 0.67
C PRO A 461 4.75 -29.04 -0.54
N ILE A 462 4.31 -30.29 -0.52
CA ILE A 462 3.58 -30.88 -1.64
C ILE A 462 2.18 -30.24 -1.70
N PRO A 463 1.77 -29.62 -2.82
CA PRO A 463 0.43 -29.08 -2.95
C PRO A 463 -0.59 -30.20 -3.18
N LYS A 464 -1.87 -29.89 -2.94
CA LYS A 464 -2.99 -30.67 -3.49
C LYS A 464 -3.02 -30.49 -5.00
N VAL A 465 -2.26 -31.31 -5.73
CA VAL A 465 -2.05 -31.20 -7.18
C VAL A 465 -3.34 -31.18 -8.03
N GLN A 466 -4.46 -31.67 -7.50
CA GLN A 466 -5.76 -31.59 -8.17
C GLN A 466 -6.31 -30.15 -8.22
N ASP A 467 -6.01 -29.35 -7.20
CA ASP A 467 -6.48 -27.97 -7.06
C ASP A 467 -5.36 -26.96 -7.40
N TYR A 468 -4.13 -27.23 -6.97
CA TYR A 468 -2.95 -26.38 -7.16
C TYR A 468 -1.82 -27.17 -7.85
N PRO A 469 -1.93 -27.42 -9.18
CA PRO A 469 -0.95 -28.21 -9.93
C PRO A 469 0.40 -27.50 -10.18
N TYR A 470 0.53 -26.22 -9.82
CA TYR A 470 1.74 -25.44 -10.11
C TYR A 470 2.36 -24.85 -8.84
N SER A 471 3.63 -25.14 -8.62
CA SER A 471 4.46 -24.59 -7.55
C SER A 471 5.57 -23.73 -8.15
N VAL A 472 5.55 -22.42 -7.88
CA VAL A 472 6.63 -21.51 -8.27
C VAL A 472 7.49 -21.19 -7.07
N VAL A 473 8.79 -21.44 -7.20
CA VAL A 473 9.82 -21.15 -6.22
C VAL A 473 10.47 -19.82 -6.58
N ASP A 474 10.13 -18.78 -5.83
CA ASP A 474 10.77 -17.47 -5.94
C ASP A 474 12.01 -17.41 -5.04
N VAL A 475 13.17 -17.12 -5.62
CA VAL A 475 14.47 -17.04 -4.94
C VAL A 475 14.77 -15.59 -4.62
N TYR A 476 15.14 -15.31 -3.37
CA TYR A 476 15.49 -13.98 -2.88
C TYR A 476 16.83 -13.98 -2.16
N TYR A 477 17.46 -12.81 -2.13
CA TYR A 477 18.40 -12.51 -1.05
C TYR A 477 17.63 -12.42 0.27
N GLN A 478 18.21 -12.85 1.38
CA GLN A 478 17.64 -12.56 2.70
C GLN A 478 17.65 -11.03 2.95
N ALA A 479 16.56 -10.49 3.49
CA ALA A 479 16.49 -9.06 3.82
C ALA A 479 17.55 -8.66 4.88
N PRO A 480 18.28 -7.55 4.69
CA PRO A 480 19.50 -7.24 5.46
C PRO A 480 19.30 -6.69 6.90
N LEU A 481 18.08 -6.37 7.33
CA LEU A 481 17.83 -5.58 8.55
C LEU A 481 17.05 -6.28 9.66
N ASN A 482 16.99 -7.61 9.59
CA ASN A 482 16.55 -8.37 10.75
C ASN A 482 17.79 -8.49 11.65
N GLU A 483 17.72 -7.92 12.85
CA GLU A 483 18.78 -8.01 13.87
C GLU A 483 19.34 -9.43 13.95
N GLU A 484 20.59 -9.60 14.38
CA GLU A 484 21.21 -10.92 14.48
C GLU A 484 20.39 -11.83 15.42
N GLY A 485 19.58 -12.73 14.83
CA GLY A 485 18.58 -13.55 15.55
C GLY A 485 17.09 -13.19 15.31
N GLY A 486 16.78 -12.23 14.44
CA GLY A 486 15.42 -11.86 14.02
C GLY A 486 14.80 -12.81 12.97
N PRO A 487 13.53 -12.58 12.58
CA PRO A 487 12.81 -13.42 11.62
C PRO A 487 13.53 -13.45 10.26
N ILE A 488 13.31 -14.47 9.46
CA ILE A 488 13.81 -14.51 8.08
C ILE A 488 12.74 -13.91 7.18
N LEU A 489 13.14 -13.02 6.27
CA LEU A 489 12.25 -12.37 5.29
C LEU A 489 12.88 -12.43 3.89
N PRO A 490 12.07 -12.57 2.82
CA PRO A 490 12.55 -12.35 1.46
C PRO A 490 12.96 -10.88 1.30
N GLY A 491 14.14 -10.65 0.75
CA GLY A 491 14.68 -9.34 0.45
C GLY A 491 14.48 -8.95 -1.01
N LYS A 492 15.58 -8.76 -1.74
CA LYS A 492 15.55 -8.50 -3.19
C LYS A 492 15.30 -9.81 -3.95
N HIS A 493 14.35 -9.80 -4.88
CA HIS A 493 14.06 -10.93 -5.77
C HIS A 493 15.21 -11.18 -6.75
N ILE A 494 15.49 -12.45 -7.04
CA ILE A 494 16.58 -12.89 -7.91
C ILE A 494 16.02 -13.58 -9.15
N ALA A 495 15.21 -14.61 -8.96
CA ALA A 495 14.68 -15.45 -10.03
C ALA A 495 13.45 -16.23 -9.55
N SER A 496 12.70 -16.77 -10.50
CA SER A 496 11.56 -17.65 -10.25
C SER A 496 11.73 -18.93 -11.06
N PHE A 497 11.45 -20.07 -10.42
CA PHE A 497 11.51 -21.38 -11.06
C PHE A 497 10.22 -22.15 -10.79
N VAL A 498 9.90 -23.12 -11.64
CA VAL A 498 8.74 -24.01 -11.46
C VAL A 498 9.23 -25.40 -11.06
N GLU A 499 8.77 -25.92 -9.93
CA GLU A 499 9.05 -27.30 -9.49
C GLU A 499 8.48 -28.31 -10.49
N GLY A 500 9.24 -29.38 -10.75
CA GLY A 500 8.88 -30.38 -11.75
C GLY A 500 8.96 -29.91 -13.22
N SER A 501 9.42 -28.68 -13.48
CA SER A 501 9.65 -28.17 -14.83
C SER A 501 10.97 -28.69 -15.44
N ALA A 502 11.23 -28.38 -16.71
CA ALA A 502 12.49 -28.74 -17.36
C ALA A 502 13.75 -28.05 -16.74
N GLN A 503 13.54 -26.95 -16.01
CA GLN A 503 14.60 -26.26 -15.27
C GLN A 503 14.95 -27.00 -13.98
N ASP A 504 14.02 -27.79 -13.43
CA ASP A 504 14.23 -28.59 -12.24
C ASP A 504 15.04 -29.85 -12.56
N LYS A 505 16.18 -30.01 -11.89
CA LYS A 505 17.06 -31.18 -12.05
C LYS A 505 16.79 -32.29 -11.02
N ALA A 506 15.87 -32.07 -10.08
CA ALA A 506 15.44 -33.06 -9.10
C ALA A 506 13.92 -33.27 -9.20
N PRO A 507 13.42 -33.98 -10.25
CA PRO A 507 11.99 -34.00 -10.58
C PRO A 507 11.14 -34.91 -9.66
N ALA A 508 11.68 -35.37 -8.53
CA ALA A 508 10.88 -36.09 -7.56
C ALA A 508 9.89 -35.11 -6.93
N PRO A 509 8.59 -35.45 -6.81
CA PRO A 509 7.60 -34.51 -6.31
C PRO A 509 7.99 -33.88 -4.99
N GLY A 510 8.04 -32.56 -4.96
CA GLY A 510 8.42 -31.78 -3.79
C GLY A 510 9.93 -31.59 -3.59
N ASP A 511 10.80 -32.29 -4.32
CA ASP A 511 12.23 -31.96 -4.41
C ASP A 511 12.45 -30.94 -5.53
N PHE A 512 13.51 -30.13 -5.42
CA PHE A 512 13.96 -29.30 -6.54
C PHE A 512 15.48 -29.12 -6.55
N SER A 513 16.01 -28.90 -7.75
CA SER A 513 17.38 -28.47 -7.98
C SER A 513 17.44 -27.48 -9.14
N PHE A 514 17.72 -26.21 -8.84
CA PHE A 514 17.74 -25.13 -9.83
C PHE A 514 19.16 -24.61 -10.05
N GLU A 515 19.53 -24.44 -11.32
CA GLU A 515 20.80 -23.84 -11.68
C GLU A 515 20.78 -22.32 -11.45
N LEU A 516 21.73 -21.83 -10.66
CA LEU A 516 21.93 -20.41 -10.34
C LEU A 516 23.06 -19.77 -11.17
N ASN A 517 23.82 -20.58 -11.93
CA ASN A 517 24.88 -20.08 -12.79
C ASN A 517 24.31 -19.08 -13.80
N GLY A 518 24.90 -17.88 -13.87
CA GLY A 518 24.44 -16.79 -14.74
C GLY A 518 23.60 -15.71 -14.04
N LEU A 519 23.10 -15.96 -12.81
CA LEU A 519 22.33 -14.97 -12.04
C LEU A 519 23.20 -13.92 -11.31
N SER A 520 24.53 -13.96 -11.49
CA SER A 520 25.49 -13.02 -10.89
C SER A 520 25.33 -12.83 -9.38
N ILE A 521 25.04 -13.91 -8.66
CA ILE A 521 24.87 -13.90 -7.20
C ILE A 521 26.27 -13.82 -6.54
N PRO A 522 26.53 -12.83 -5.66
CA PRO A 522 27.79 -12.75 -4.95
C PRO A 522 28.00 -13.98 -4.04
N LYS A 523 29.24 -14.47 -3.97
CA LYS A 523 29.62 -15.52 -3.02
C LYS A 523 29.28 -15.09 -1.59
N ASP A 524 28.87 -16.05 -0.76
CA ASP A 524 28.50 -15.88 0.65
C ASP A 524 27.20 -15.07 0.87
N SER A 525 26.44 -14.81 -0.20
CA SER A 525 25.08 -14.28 -0.10
C SER A 525 24.18 -15.27 0.61
N LYS A 526 23.32 -14.77 1.52
CA LYS A 526 22.25 -15.55 2.14
C LYS A 526 21.04 -15.59 1.21
N LEU A 527 20.66 -16.78 0.77
CA LEU A 527 19.52 -17.03 -0.11
C LEU A 527 18.37 -17.64 0.67
N VAL A 528 17.15 -17.23 0.35
CA VAL A 528 15.90 -17.78 0.88
C VAL A 528 14.92 -18.01 -0.27
N VAL A 529 13.92 -18.85 -0.06
CA VAL A 529 12.84 -19.07 -1.04
C VAL A 529 11.47 -18.87 -0.41
N ALA A 530 10.53 -18.38 -1.21
CA ALA A 530 9.11 -18.45 -0.93
C ALA A 530 8.43 -19.20 -2.08
N VAL A 531 7.43 -20.02 -1.77
CA VAL A 531 6.74 -20.85 -2.77
C VAL A 531 5.32 -20.34 -2.94
N SER A 532 4.92 -20.12 -4.19
CA SER A 532 3.54 -19.77 -4.54
C SER A 532 2.88 -20.95 -5.25
N TYR A 533 1.70 -21.33 -4.77
CA TYR A 533 0.90 -22.42 -5.33
C TYR A 533 -0.26 -21.83 -6.13
N SER A 534 -0.36 -22.18 -7.41
CA SER A 534 -1.39 -21.66 -8.31
C SER A 534 -2.28 -22.76 -8.89
N ARG A 535 -3.54 -22.39 -9.09
CA ARG A 535 -4.53 -23.18 -9.85
C ARG A 535 -4.30 -23.12 -11.36
N GLN A 536 -3.53 -22.13 -11.85
CA GLN A 536 -3.35 -21.83 -13.27
C GLN A 536 -1.88 -21.72 -13.63
N MET A 537 -1.51 -22.25 -14.80
CA MET A 537 -0.13 -22.20 -15.29
C MET A 537 0.23 -20.76 -15.65
N GLY A 538 1.35 -20.27 -15.11
CA GLY A 538 1.87 -18.94 -15.46
C GLY A 538 0.89 -17.80 -15.20
N ARG A 539 -0.03 -17.96 -14.25
CA ARG A 539 -0.95 -16.92 -13.81
C ARG A 539 -1.16 -17.01 -12.32
N PHE A 540 -0.67 -16.01 -11.60
CA PHE A 540 -0.79 -15.89 -10.16
C PHE A 540 -1.67 -14.68 -9.85
N GLU A 541 -2.98 -14.92 -9.80
CA GLU A 541 -3.96 -13.87 -9.51
C GLU A 541 -4.51 -13.98 -8.09
N ALA A 542 -4.99 -12.85 -7.58
CA ALA A 542 -5.62 -12.75 -6.26
C ALA A 542 -6.78 -13.77 -6.13
N GLY A 543 -6.67 -14.68 -5.16
CA GLY A 543 -7.68 -15.71 -4.89
C GLY A 543 -7.55 -16.98 -5.73
N SER A 544 -6.67 -16.99 -6.73
CA SER A 544 -6.33 -18.18 -7.53
C SER A 544 -4.95 -18.77 -7.19
N ALA A 545 -4.19 -18.09 -6.35
CA ALA A 545 -2.91 -18.57 -5.83
C ALA A 545 -2.68 -18.10 -4.39
N VAL A 546 -1.77 -18.79 -3.69
CA VAL A 546 -1.37 -18.48 -2.31
C VAL A 546 0.14 -18.62 -2.20
N THR A 547 0.80 -17.69 -1.52
CA THR A 547 2.22 -17.79 -1.18
C THR A 547 2.38 -18.39 0.22
N GLY A 548 3.25 -19.39 0.33
CA GLY A 548 3.64 -20.00 1.60
C GLY A 548 4.67 -19.16 2.38
N PRO A 549 5.02 -19.59 3.60
CA PRO A 549 6.07 -18.97 4.39
C PRO A 549 7.44 -19.05 3.70
N VAL A 550 8.37 -18.19 4.12
CA VAL A 550 9.74 -18.18 3.63
C VAL A 550 10.59 -19.28 4.28
N SER A 551 11.52 -19.86 3.51
CA SER A 551 12.47 -20.88 3.98
C SER A 551 13.49 -20.31 4.97
N GLU A 552 14.21 -21.23 5.63
CA GLU A 552 15.52 -20.92 6.20
C GLU A 552 16.50 -20.44 5.13
N ALA A 553 17.52 -19.69 5.55
CA ALA A 553 18.55 -19.18 4.66
C ALA A 553 19.69 -20.18 4.44
N VAL A 554 20.22 -20.25 3.22
CA VAL A 554 21.47 -20.97 2.87
C VAL A 554 22.50 -20.01 2.30
N LEU A 555 23.79 -20.34 2.42
CA LEU A 555 24.89 -19.54 1.85
C LEU A 555 25.20 -20.01 0.43
N TYR A 556 25.22 -19.06 -0.51
CA TYR A 556 25.60 -19.32 -1.90
C TYR A 556 27.11 -19.46 -2.06
N GLY A 557 27.56 -20.57 -2.67
CA GLY A 557 28.97 -20.79 -3.02
C GLY A 557 29.91 -21.02 -1.82
N GLY A 558 29.36 -21.31 -0.65
CA GLY A 558 30.13 -21.73 0.53
C GLY A 558 30.83 -23.09 0.29
N ASP A 559 31.95 -23.32 0.96
CA ASP A 559 32.78 -24.54 0.86
C ASP A 559 32.20 -25.76 1.61
N GLY A 560 30.89 -25.76 1.91
CA GLY A 560 30.27 -26.82 2.70
C GLY A 560 30.71 -26.86 4.17
N SER A 561 31.52 -25.90 4.66
CA SER A 561 31.87 -25.81 6.09
C SER A 561 30.68 -25.48 7.00
N GLY A 562 29.49 -25.27 6.42
CA GLY A 562 28.21 -25.16 7.11
C GLY A 562 28.11 -23.87 7.92
N GLN A 563 26.93 -23.27 7.92
CA GLN A 563 26.60 -22.21 8.87
C GLN A 563 27.01 -22.64 10.28
N ARG A 564 28.06 -22.04 10.84
CA ARG A 564 28.14 -22.00 12.30
C ARG A 564 26.95 -21.12 12.71
N PRO A 565 25.93 -21.68 13.37
CA PRO A 565 24.81 -20.87 13.84
C PRO A 565 25.38 -19.72 14.67
N VAL A 566 24.99 -18.49 14.34
CA VAL A 566 25.41 -17.35 15.13
C VAL A 566 24.61 -17.39 16.42
N LEU A 567 25.34 -17.45 17.53
CA LEU A 567 24.79 -17.45 18.87
C LEU A 567 24.70 -16.01 19.36
N SER A 568 23.48 -15.52 19.52
CA SER A 568 23.19 -14.22 20.12
C SER A 568 22.84 -14.40 21.60
N ALA A 569 23.25 -13.43 22.43
CA ALA A 569 22.90 -13.38 23.84
C ALA A 569 22.60 -11.93 24.22
N ALA A 570 21.36 -11.65 24.59
CA ALA A 570 20.89 -10.31 24.95
C ALA A 570 20.13 -10.34 26.28
N ARG A 571 20.16 -9.23 27.04
CA ARG A 571 19.28 -9.10 28.22
C ARG A 571 17.83 -8.99 27.76
N SER A 572 16.92 -9.67 28.43
CA SER A 572 15.49 -9.54 28.12
C SER A 572 15.00 -8.14 28.50
N ALA A 573 14.33 -7.47 27.56
CA ALA A 573 13.71 -6.17 27.79
C ALA A 573 12.53 -6.25 28.76
N GLU A 574 11.78 -7.35 28.74
CA GLU A 574 10.62 -7.59 29.60
C GLU A 574 11.02 -8.10 31.00
N GLN A 575 12.14 -8.83 31.09
CA GLN A 575 12.64 -9.42 32.34
C GLN A 575 14.14 -9.11 32.50
N PRO A 576 14.54 -7.95 33.06
CA PRO A 576 15.95 -7.52 33.11
C PRO A 576 16.91 -8.46 33.88
N SER A 577 16.36 -9.37 34.69
CA SER A 577 17.07 -10.44 35.40
C SER A 577 17.32 -11.69 34.55
N LYS A 578 16.97 -11.66 33.26
CA LYS A 578 17.10 -12.77 32.33
C LYS A 578 17.98 -12.41 31.12
N VAL A 579 18.58 -13.43 30.54
CA VAL A 579 19.29 -13.38 29.25
C VAL A 579 18.56 -14.26 28.27
N VAL A 580 18.19 -13.71 27.11
CA VAL A 580 17.73 -14.49 25.96
C VAL A 580 18.97 -14.92 25.19
N VAL A 581 19.16 -16.23 25.07
CA VAL A 581 20.18 -16.80 24.19
C VAL A 581 19.48 -17.40 22.99
N SER A 582 19.86 -16.99 21.78
CA SER A 582 19.20 -17.43 20.55
C SER A 582 20.17 -17.76 19.43
N TRP A 583 19.76 -18.63 18.52
CA TRP A 583 20.52 -18.96 17.32
C TRP A 583 19.63 -19.46 16.19
N GLN A 584 20.05 -19.19 14.95
CA GLN A 584 19.37 -19.70 13.77
C GLN A 584 19.78 -21.16 13.47
N GLY A 585 18.81 -22.00 13.12
CA GLY A 585 19.01 -23.39 12.72
C GLY A 585 17.79 -24.30 12.98
N PRO A 586 17.78 -25.53 12.42
CA PRO A 586 16.67 -26.46 12.63
C PRO A 586 16.46 -26.80 14.10
N ALA A 587 15.20 -27.03 14.49
CA ALA A 587 14.84 -27.43 15.84
C ALA A 587 15.64 -28.67 16.27
N GLY A 588 16.34 -28.57 17.40
CA GLY A 588 17.10 -29.70 17.96
C GLY A 588 18.41 -30.05 17.24
N ALA A 589 18.82 -29.32 16.20
CA ALA A 589 20.09 -29.57 15.51
C ALA A 589 21.32 -29.28 16.38
N PHE A 590 21.18 -28.38 17.35
CA PHE A 590 22.25 -27.94 18.24
C PHE A 590 21.83 -28.06 19.71
N ARG A 591 22.80 -28.33 20.57
CA ARG A 591 22.67 -28.19 22.03
C ARG A 591 23.43 -26.94 22.50
N LEU A 592 22.84 -26.21 23.44
CA LEU A 592 23.46 -25.05 24.07
C LEU A 592 24.34 -25.50 25.23
N LEU A 593 25.59 -25.05 25.24
CA LEU A 593 26.57 -25.31 26.29
C LEU A 593 26.92 -23.99 26.98
N SER A 594 27.15 -24.04 28.30
CA SER A 594 27.69 -22.92 29.07
C SER A 594 28.98 -23.27 29.81
N ALA A 595 29.81 -22.25 30.07
CA ALA A 595 31.03 -22.34 30.86
C ALA A 595 31.31 -21.03 31.62
N PRO A 596 32.02 -21.08 32.76
CA PRO A 596 32.46 -19.88 33.47
C PRO A 596 33.63 -19.16 32.77
N THR A 597 34.33 -19.83 31.86
CA THR A 597 35.43 -19.28 31.04
C THR A 597 35.33 -19.79 29.60
N VAL A 598 35.97 -19.10 28.66
CA VAL A 598 35.97 -19.52 27.25
C VAL A 598 36.62 -20.90 27.03
N ASP A 599 37.54 -21.30 27.92
CA ASP A 599 38.30 -22.56 27.81
C ASP A 599 37.62 -23.76 28.52
N GLY A 600 36.50 -23.54 29.21
CA GLY A 600 35.71 -24.59 29.85
C GLY A 600 36.07 -24.86 31.33
N PRO A 601 35.41 -25.85 31.97
CA PRO A 601 34.62 -26.93 31.37
C PRO A 601 33.24 -26.50 30.88
N TRP A 602 32.83 -27.03 29.72
CA TRP A 602 31.54 -26.75 29.08
C TRP A 602 30.49 -27.77 29.49
N THR A 603 29.33 -27.31 29.95
CA THR A 603 28.21 -28.15 30.40
C THR A 603 26.96 -27.86 29.58
N GLU A 604 26.19 -28.89 29.23
CA GLU A 604 24.93 -28.72 28.50
C GLU A 604 23.87 -28.06 29.38
N ILE A 605 23.18 -27.07 28.82
CA ILE A 605 22.01 -26.49 29.43
C ILE A 605 20.83 -27.42 29.13
N PRO A 606 20.15 -27.98 30.14
CA PRO A 606 19.16 -29.03 29.94
C PRO A 606 17.82 -28.52 29.38
N ASP A 607 17.59 -27.21 29.40
CA ASP A 607 16.35 -26.62 28.92
C ASP A 607 16.23 -26.74 27.40
N ALA A 608 15.07 -27.20 26.93
CA ALA A 608 14.76 -27.27 25.50
C ALA A 608 14.49 -25.85 24.95
N PRO A 609 15.17 -25.43 23.87
CA PRO A 609 14.90 -24.13 23.27
C PRO A 609 13.50 -24.10 22.66
N ALA A 610 12.83 -22.95 22.80
CA ALA A 610 11.68 -22.63 21.99
C ALA A 610 12.17 -22.44 20.54
N HIS A 611 11.55 -23.14 19.59
CA HIS A 611 11.83 -22.98 18.17
C HIS A 611 10.69 -22.24 17.50
N ALA A 612 11.01 -21.18 16.77
CA ALA A 612 10.06 -20.45 15.96
C ALA A 612 10.81 -19.79 14.79
N GLN A 613 10.32 -20.00 13.56
CA GLN A 613 10.83 -19.34 12.34
C GLN A 613 12.35 -19.47 12.17
N GLY A 614 12.87 -20.68 12.40
CA GLY A 614 14.31 -20.94 12.28
C GLY A 614 15.15 -20.53 13.47
N VAL A 615 14.58 -19.81 14.43
CA VAL A 615 15.29 -19.34 15.62
C VAL A 615 14.99 -20.26 16.79
N ASN A 616 16.05 -20.82 17.36
CA ASN A 616 16.04 -21.49 18.65
C ASN A 616 16.33 -20.43 19.72
N SER A 617 15.57 -20.42 20.82
CA SER A 617 15.75 -19.43 21.89
C SER A 617 15.54 -20.03 23.28
N LEU A 618 16.32 -19.56 24.25
CA LEU A 618 16.26 -19.93 25.66
C LEU A 618 16.29 -18.69 26.54
N LEU A 619 15.39 -18.63 27.52
CA LEU A 619 15.36 -17.58 28.53
C LEU A 619 16.06 -18.07 29.80
N LEU A 620 17.30 -17.64 30.00
CA LEU A 620 18.14 -18.05 31.12
C LEU A 620 18.14 -16.99 32.22
N ASN A 621 18.36 -17.39 33.47
CA ASN A 621 18.64 -16.43 34.54
C ASN A 621 19.97 -15.72 34.25
N ALA A 622 19.98 -14.39 34.38
CA ALA A 622 21.23 -13.63 34.37
C ALA A 622 22.07 -14.10 35.57
N GLN A 623 23.24 -14.67 35.28
CA GLN A 623 24.17 -15.15 36.28
C GLN A 623 24.86 -13.96 36.97
N ALA A 624 25.26 -14.12 38.24
CA ALA A 624 26.03 -13.10 38.96
C ALA A 624 27.47 -12.98 38.43
N ASP A 625 28.00 -14.08 37.90
CA ASP A 625 29.32 -14.17 37.27
C ASP A 625 29.20 -14.24 35.73
N ALA A 626 30.29 -13.92 35.03
CA ALA A 626 30.35 -14.02 33.57
C ALA A 626 30.14 -15.47 33.11
N ALA A 627 29.20 -15.68 32.19
CA ALA A 627 28.94 -16.97 31.56
C ALA A 627 29.21 -16.86 30.05
N PHE A 628 29.93 -17.85 29.53
CA PHE A 628 30.17 -18.01 28.10
C PHE A 628 29.22 -19.06 27.56
N PHE A 629 28.74 -18.86 26.34
CA PHE A 629 27.84 -19.80 25.66
C PHE A 629 28.48 -20.27 24.35
N ARG A 630 28.20 -21.52 23.97
CA ARG A 630 28.52 -22.04 22.63
C ARG A 630 27.50 -23.06 22.18
N LEU A 631 27.45 -23.27 20.87
CA LEU A 631 26.66 -24.34 20.27
C LEU A 631 27.55 -25.53 19.95
N SER A 632 27.01 -26.72 20.18
CA SER A 632 27.54 -27.98 19.67
C SER A 632 26.47 -28.62 18.83
N SER A 633 26.82 -29.14 17.65
CA SER A 633 25.93 -30.02 16.91
C SER A 633 25.54 -31.20 17.80
N ARG A 634 24.29 -31.65 17.65
CA ARG A 634 23.85 -32.91 18.26
C ARG A 634 24.47 -34.11 17.58
#